data_AF-A0A3E2MPQ8-F1
#
_entry.id   AF-A0A3E2MPQ8-F1
#
_cell.length_a   1.000
_cell.length_b   1.000
_cell.length_c   1.000
_cell.angle_alpha   90.00
_cell.angle_beta   90.00
_cell.angle_gamma   90.00
#
_symmetry.space_group_name_H-M   'P 1'
#
loop_
_entity.id
_entity.type
_entity.pdbx_description
1 polymer ?
#
loop_
_entity_poly.entity_id
_entity_poly.type
_entity_poly.pdbx_seq_one_letter_code
_entity_poly.pdbx_strand_id
1 'polypeptide(L)'
;MTAFAERSKFAEAFKALEQGRSGSSKFRSELDALPLDEWPGQLRRMVAEQVSLILRRTIDPDRQLSEYGLDSLGNLELRTRVQSETGIRISSTDITTVRGLADHLFAQLAPEEAAASSQ
;
A
#
# COMPACT_ATOMS: atom_id res chain seq x y z
N MET A 1 46.17 -0.72 4.15
CA MET A 1 44.99 -0.28 3.39
C MET A 1 44.14 -1.52 3.14
N THR A 2 43.02 -1.69 3.83
CA THR A 2 42.08 -2.78 3.51
C THR A 2 40.66 -2.22 3.58
N ALA A 3 39.94 -2.49 2.50
CA ALA A 3 38.79 -1.72 2.04
C ALA A 3 37.48 -2.08 2.76
N PHE A 4 36.66 -1.04 2.87
CA PHE A 4 35.39 -0.93 3.58
C PHE A 4 34.27 -1.65 2.81
N ALA A 5 34.01 -2.91 3.12
CA ALA A 5 32.94 -3.72 2.49
C ALA A 5 31.74 -3.91 3.43
N GLU A 6 31.07 -2.82 3.82
CA GLU A 6 29.80 -2.85 4.58
C GLU A 6 28.72 -1.89 4.05
N ARG A 7 28.86 -1.35 2.83
CA ARG A 7 27.94 -0.30 2.32
C ARG A 7 26.68 -0.80 1.58
N SER A 8 26.51 -2.10 1.35
CA SER A 8 25.53 -2.56 0.35
C SER A 8 24.08 -2.61 0.83
N LYS A 9 23.78 -3.04 2.07
CA LYS A 9 22.38 -3.16 2.53
C LYS A 9 21.74 -1.82 2.92
N PHE A 10 22.53 -0.90 3.46
CA PHE A 10 22.05 0.45 3.82
C PHE A 10 21.75 1.32 2.60
N ALA A 11 22.54 1.19 1.53
CA ALA A 11 22.32 1.93 0.29
C ALA A 11 21.06 1.45 -0.46
N GLU A 12 20.78 0.13 -0.46
CA GLU A 12 19.55 -0.41 -1.04
C GLU A 12 18.30 0.02 -0.26
N ALA A 13 18.34 0.02 1.07
CA ALA A 13 17.25 0.51 1.89
C ALA A 13 16.96 2.00 1.65
N PHE A 14 18.00 2.83 1.49
CA PHE A 14 17.85 4.25 1.18
C PHE A 14 17.24 4.48 -0.21
N LYS A 15 17.68 3.70 -1.21
CA LYS A 15 17.14 3.76 -2.57
C LYS A 15 15.68 3.28 -2.63
N ALA A 16 15.30 2.26 -1.86
CA ALA A 16 13.92 1.80 -1.73
C ALA A 16 13.01 2.87 -1.08
N LEU A 17 13.53 3.61 -0.09
CA LEU A 17 12.85 4.75 0.54
C LEU A 17 12.66 5.95 -0.42
N GLU A 18 13.63 6.23 -1.30
CA GLU A 18 13.49 7.26 -2.34
C GLU A 18 12.53 6.85 -3.45
N GLN A 19 12.60 5.58 -3.89
CA GLN A 19 11.65 5.03 -4.85
C GLN A 19 10.23 5.03 -4.28
N GLY A 20 10.06 4.71 -2.99
CA GLY A 20 8.76 4.80 -2.33
C GLY A 20 8.24 6.22 -2.23
N ARG A 21 9.06 7.20 -1.83
CA ARG A 21 8.62 8.60 -1.83
C ARG A 21 8.22 9.10 -3.24
N SER A 22 8.95 8.70 -4.28
CA SER A 22 8.61 9.05 -5.66
C SER A 22 7.37 8.29 -6.18
N GLY A 23 7.22 7.00 -5.82
CA GLY A 23 6.03 6.20 -6.13
C GLY A 23 4.79 6.77 -5.47
N SER A 24 4.87 7.07 -4.17
CA SER A 24 3.79 7.71 -3.43
C SER A 24 3.38 9.05 -3.99
N SER A 25 4.34 9.91 -4.37
CA SER A 25 4.01 11.18 -5.00
C SER A 25 3.34 11.01 -6.37
N LYS A 26 3.69 9.98 -7.15
CA LYS A 26 3.04 9.70 -8.45
C LYS A 26 1.61 9.19 -8.25
N PHE A 27 1.45 8.14 -7.43
CA PHE A 27 0.14 7.58 -7.12
C PHE A 27 -0.80 8.62 -6.51
N ARG A 28 -0.27 9.47 -5.62
CA ARG A 28 -1.05 10.57 -5.04
C ARG A 28 -1.48 11.59 -6.09
N SER A 29 -0.59 12.01 -6.99
CA SER A 29 -0.95 12.91 -8.09
C SER A 29 -2.00 12.31 -9.03
N GLU A 30 -1.95 10.99 -9.28
CA GLU A 30 -2.97 10.30 -10.07
C GLU A 30 -4.32 10.27 -9.35
N LEU A 31 -4.34 10.00 -8.04
CA LEU A 31 -5.56 10.08 -7.23
C LEU A 31 -6.13 11.50 -7.20
N ASP A 32 -5.31 12.52 -6.97
CA ASP A 32 -5.76 13.91 -6.90
C ASP A 32 -6.29 14.45 -8.25
N ALA A 33 -5.97 13.78 -9.37
CA ALA A 33 -6.53 14.06 -10.69
C ALA A 33 -7.91 13.42 -10.92
N LEU A 34 -8.34 12.49 -10.04
CA LEU A 34 -9.62 11.80 -10.11
C LEU A 34 -10.65 12.40 -9.16
N PRO A 35 -11.95 12.34 -9.50
CA PRO A 35 -13.04 12.61 -8.56
C PRO A 35 -12.95 11.71 -7.31
N LEU A 36 -13.34 12.23 -6.14
CA LEU A 36 -13.26 11.52 -4.87
C LEU A 36 -14.05 10.20 -4.86
N ASP A 37 -15.14 10.10 -5.63
CA ASP A 37 -15.94 8.88 -5.76
C ASP A 37 -15.24 7.75 -6.54
N GLU A 38 -14.22 8.10 -7.34
CA GLU A 38 -13.39 7.13 -8.06
C GLU A 38 -12.22 6.61 -7.22
N TRP A 39 -11.83 7.31 -6.15
CA TRP A 39 -10.68 6.96 -5.31
C TRP A 39 -10.78 5.54 -4.72
N PRO A 40 -11.92 5.07 -4.17
CA PRO A 40 -12.01 3.72 -3.64
C PRO A 40 -11.73 2.66 -4.71
N GLY A 41 -12.15 2.89 -5.96
CA GLY A 41 -11.87 2.01 -7.08
C GLY A 41 -10.37 1.91 -7.38
N GLN A 42 -9.70 3.06 -7.44
CA GLN A 42 -8.26 3.15 -7.74
C GLN A 42 -7.40 2.59 -6.59
N LEU A 43 -7.76 2.86 -5.34
CA LEU A 43 -7.11 2.27 -4.16
C LEU A 43 -7.28 0.75 -4.14
N ARG A 44 -8.48 0.23 -4.43
CA ARG A 44 -8.74 -1.22 -4.48
C ARG A 44 -7.93 -1.90 -5.57
N ARG A 45 -7.77 -1.25 -6.74
CA ARG A 45 -6.91 -1.73 -7.81
C ARG A 45 -5.45 -1.82 -7.37
N MET A 46 -4.91 -0.74 -6.81
CA MET A 46 -3.52 -0.69 -6.34
C MET A 46 -3.25 -1.79 -5.29
N VAL A 47 -4.14 -1.94 -4.30
CA VAL A 47 -4.00 -3.00 -3.27
C VAL A 47 -4.10 -4.40 -3.90
N ALA A 48 -5.04 -4.63 -4.81
CA ALA A 48 -5.19 -5.92 -5.49
C ALA A 48 -3.92 -6.30 -6.28
N GLU A 49 -3.31 -5.33 -6.96
CA GLU A 49 -2.05 -5.51 -7.68
C GLU A 49 -0.91 -5.89 -6.73
N GLN A 50 -0.75 -5.18 -5.60
CA GLN A 50 0.29 -5.53 -4.61
C GLN A 50 0.09 -6.93 -4.02
N VAL A 51 -1.15 -7.29 -3.66
CA VAL A 51 -1.46 -8.62 -3.12
C VAL A 51 -1.23 -9.71 -4.16
N SER A 52 -1.61 -9.48 -5.42
CA SER A 52 -1.41 -10.43 -6.51
C SER A 52 0.06 -10.67 -6.80
N LEU A 53 0.92 -9.65 -6.65
CA LEU A 53 2.38 -9.80 -6.77
C LEU A 53 2.96 -10.68 -5.66
N ILE A 54 2.49 -10.53 -4.43
CA ILE A 54 2.95 -11.30 -3.26
C ILE A 54 2.48 -12.75 -3.37
N LEU A 55 1.18 -12.97 -3.62
CA LEU A 55 0.57 -14.29 -3.69
C LEU A 55 0.79 -15.00 -5.05
N ARG A 56 1.27 -14.27 -6.06
CA ARG A 56 1.51 -14.75 -7.43
C ARG A 56 0.27 -15.39 -8.08
N ARG A 57 -0.90 -14.84 -7.78
CA ARG A 57 -2.18 -15.29 -8.35
C ARG A 57 -3.23 -14.19 -8.30
N THR A 58 -4.30 -14.35 -9.08
CA THR A 58 -5.51 -13.55 -8.96
C THR A 58 -6.25 -13.87 -7.67
N ILE A 59 -6.82 -12.85 -7.05
CA ILE A 59 -7.61 -12.98 -5.83
C ILE A 59 -8.96 -12.27 -5.96
N ASP A 60 -9.95 -12.80 -5.27
CA ASP A 60 -11.22 -12.11 -5.01
C ASP A 60 -10.99 -10.97 -3.99
N PRO A 61 -11.32 -9.71 -4.34
CA PRO A 61 -11.11 -8.55 -3.46
C PRO A 61 -11.96 -8.56 -2.20
N ASP A 62 -13.04 -9.34 -2.17
CA ASP A 62 -13.98 -9.45 -1.06
C ASP A 62 -13.67 -10.63 -0.12
N ARG A 63 -12.75 -11.52 -0.52
CA ARG A 63 -12.31 -12.64 0.32
C ARG A 63 -11.21 -12.23 1.29
N GLN A 64 -11.19 -12.85 2.45
CA GLN A 64 -10.16 -12.64 3.46
C GLN A 64 -8.77 -13.01 2.94
N LEU A 65 -7.79 -12.12 3.12
CA LEU A 65 -6.40 -12.37 2.69
C LEU A 65 -5.73 -13.51 3.47
N SER A 66 -6.16 -13.76 4.70
CA SER A 66 -5.69 -14.90 5.50
C SER A 66 -6.10 -16.25 4.92
N GLU A 67 -7.28 -16.36 4.30
CA GLU A 67 -7.74 -17.59 3.63
C GLU A 67 -6.90 -17.94 2.41
N TYR A 68 -6.20 -16.95 1.86
CA TYR A 68 -5.26 -17.12 0.78
C TYR A 68 -3.88 -17.61 1.22
N GLY A 69 -3.65 -17.81 2.52
CA GLY A 69 -2.36 -18.22 3.06
C GLY A 69 -1.34 -17.08 3.09
N LEU A 70 -1.80 -15.83 3.15
CA LEU A 70 -0.92 -14.67 3.37
C LEU A 70 -0.36 -14.77 4.79
N ASP A 71 0.92 -15.15 4.90
CA ASP A 71 1.61 -15.31 6.17
C ASP A 71 2.13 -13.98 6.75
N SER A 72 2.85 -14.05 7.88
CA SER A 72 3.43 -12.87 8.54
C SER A 72 4.42 -12.10 7.66
N LEU A 73 5.18 -12.80 6.79
CA LEU A 73 6.15 -12.17 5.90
C LEU A 73 5.43 -11.47 4.75
N GLY A 74 4.43 -12.13 4.15
CA GLY A 74 3.56 -11.54 3.14
C GLY A 74 2.80 -10.32 3.67
N ASN A 75 2.33 -10.36 4.92
CA ASN A 75 1.70 -9.22 5.60
C ASN A 75 2.69 -8.07 5.82
N LEU A 76 3.94 -8.35 6.20
CA LEU A 76 4.96 -7.31 6.32
C LEU A 76 5.27 -6.69 4.97
N GLU A 77 5.47 -7.51 3.93
CA GLU A 77 5.75 -7.04 2.57
C GLU A 77 4.60 -6.19 2.03
N LEU A 78 3.35 -6.62 2.19
CA LEU A 78 2.17 -5.86 1.77
C LEU A 78 2.13 -4.48 2.44
N ARG A 79 2.35 -4.43 3.76
CA ARG A 79 2.38 -3.15 4.50
C ARG A 79 3.48 -2.23 3.99
N THR A 80 4.68 -2.77 3.78
CA THR A 80 5.81 -1.98 3.27
C THR A 80 5.49 -1.41 1.88
N ARG A 81 4.93 -2.22 0.98
CA ARG A 81 4.54 -1.78 -0.37
C ARG A 81 3.43 -0.74 -0.35
N VAL A 82 2.35 -0.99 0.39
CA VAL A 82 1.23 -0.05 0.50
C VAL A 82 1.68 1.26 1.14
N GLN A 83 2.47 1.21 2.22
CA GLN A 83 3.03 2.41 2.84
C GLN A 83 3.96 3.17 1.89
N SER A 84 4.72 2.44 1.06
CA SER A 84 5.58 3.02 0.03
C SER A 84 4.78 3.75 -1.05
N GLU A 85 3.59 3.28 -1.43
CA GLU A 85 2.74 3.92 -2.44
C GLU A 85 1.81 5.00 -1.87
N THR A 86 1.46 4.94 -0.59
CA THR A 86 0.43 5.83 -0.02
C THR A 86 0.98 6.79 1.04
N GLY A 87 2.15 6.51 1.59
CA GLY A 87 2.66 7.19 2.78
C GLY A 87 1.96 6.79 4.09
N ILE A 88 0.87 6.01 4.02
CA ILE A 88 0.06 5.62 5.18
C ILE A 88 0.67 4.39 5.86
N ARG A 89 0.84 4.47 7.18
CA ARG A 89 1.25 3.32 7.98
C ARG A 89 0.05 2.41 8.21
N ILE A 90 0.21 1.13 7.86
CA ILE A 90 -0.83 0.10 7.99
C ILE A 90 -0.49 -0.81 9.15
N SER A 91 -1.44 -1.02 10.08
CA SER A 91 -1.27 -2.01 11.14
C SER A 91 -1.58 -3.42 10.61
N SER A 92 -1.15 -4.46 11.33
CA SER A 92 -1.46 -5.83 10.91
C SER A 92 -2.96 -6.16 10.97
N THR A 93 -3.72 -5.48 11.82
CA THR A 93 -5.17 -5.71 11.97
C THR A 93 -5.98 -5.10 10.83
N ASP A 94 -5.40 -4.14 10.09
CA ASP A 94 -6.06 -3.50 8.95
C ASP A 94 -5.98 -4.36 7.67
N ILE A 95 -5.10 -5.38 7.65
CA ILE A 95 -4.96 -6.31 6.53
C ILE A 95 -6.08 -7.36 6.62
N THR A 96 -7.23 -7.01 6.07
CA THR A 96 -8.44 -7.84 6.09
C THR A 96 -8.73 -8.40 4.69
N THR A 97 -9.47 -7.67 3.87
CA THR A 97 -9.72 -7.95 2.45
C THR A 97 -9.06 -6.84 1.63
N VAL A 98 -8.99 -6.99 0.30
CA VAL A 98 -8.52 -5.89 -0.56
C VAL A 98 -9.45 -4.69 -0.40
N ARG A 99 -10.77 -4.91 -0.37
CA ARG A 99 -11.76 -3.85 -0.17
C ARG A 99 -11.55 -3.16 1.17
N GLY A 100 -11.49 -3.91 2.27
CA GLY A 100 -11.35 -3.34 3.61
C GLY A 100 -10.07 -2.51 3.78
N LEU A 101 -8.96 -2.97 3.20
CA LEU A 101 -7.71 -2.21 3.22
C LEU A 101 -7.80 -0.94 2.34
N ALA A 102 -8.46 -1.02 1.18
CA ALA A 102 -8.68 0.15 0.32
C ALA A 102 -9.58 1.20 0.99
N ASP A 103 -10.64 0.77 1.69
CA ASP A 103 -11.54 1.66 2.42
C ASP A 103 -10.81 2.33 3.59
N HIS A 104 -9.96 1.59 4.31
CA HIS A 104 -9.10 2.18 5.35
C HIS A 104 -8.15 3.23 4.78
N LEU A 105 -7.51 2.96 3.64
CA LEU A 105 -6.65 3.92 2.96
C LEU A 105 -7.43 5.17 2.52
N PHE A 106 -8.63 4.99 1.99
CA PHE A 106 -9.51 6.09 1.60
C PHE A 106 -9.83 6.99 2.79
N ALA A 107 -10.24 6.41 3.92
CA ALA A 107 -10.54 7.16 5.14
C ALA A 107 -9.34 7.97 5.66
N GLN A 108 -8.10 7.51 5.41
CA GLN A 108 -6.87 8.17 5.86
C GLN A 108 -6.35 9.23 4.86
N LEU A 109 -6.68 9.10 3.56
CA LEU A 109 -6.16 9.94 2.48
C LEU A 109 -7.14 11.00 2.01
N ALA A 110 -8.45 10.75 2.17
CA ALA A 110 -9.48 11.69 1.79
C ALA A 110 -9.39 12.95 2.67
N PRO A 111 -9.58 14.15 2.11
CA PRO A 111 -9.63 15.38 2.89
C PRO A 111 -10.77 15.29 3.91
N GLU A 112 -10.58 15.84 5.13
CA GLU A 112 -11.55 15.74 6.24
C GLU A 112 -12.97 16.22 5.85
N GLU A 113 -13.10 17.14 4.89
CA GLU A 113 -14.39 17.62 4.37
C GLU A 113 -15.22 16.52 3.67
N ALA A 114 -14.55 15.52 3.08
CA ALA A 114 -15.19 14.35 2.48
C ALA A 114 -15.58 13.30 3.54
N ALA A 115 -14.81 13.19 4.63
CA ALA A 115 -15.12 12.30 5.76
C ALA A 115 -16.31 12.81 6.60
N ALA A 116 -16.50 14.13 6.67
CA ALA A 116 -17.59 14.78 7.41
C ALA A 116 -18.96 14.74 6.69
N SER A 117 -19.02 14.42 5.39
CA SER A 117 -20.27 14.39 4.62
C SER A 117 -21.07 13.09 4.77
N SER A 118 -20.75 12.24 5.75
CA SER A 118 -21.45 10.98 6.04
C SER A 118 -21.96 10.86 7.50
N GLN A 119 -22.19 11.98 8.19
CA GLN A 119 -22.88 12.00 9.48
C GLN A 119 -24.28 12.61 9.41
#